data_AF-A0A117I9J0-F1
#
_entry.id   AF-A0A117I9J0-F1
#
_cell.length_a   1.000
_cell.length_b   1.000
_cell.length_c   1.000
_cell.angle_alpha   90.00
_cell.angle_beta   90.00
_cell.angle_gamma   90.00
#
_symmetry.space_group_name_H-M   'P 1'
#
loop_
_entity.id
_entity.type
_entity.pdbx_description
1 polymer ?
#
loop_
_entity_poly.entity_id
_entity_poly.type
_entity_poly.pdbx_seq_one_letter_code
_entity_poly.pdbx_strand_id
1 'polypeptide(L)'
;MSGHVLVIGLDDHRPGPVHPEQHIFPEHPDERDYTIVCTDPQRCEGWTACPEPHEFDGISAACGPHSCDCPDGHPNCLGEGPGEGGNRPRPPWFDQEEFDFHGVTHTWRNGWGWTVPYRGCIVAGIDAEWPEQIEQTPIGAWEIDEEWVDESDCYLSFTTAPPTAVDLATVV
;
A
#
# COMPACT_ATOMS: atom_id res chain seq x y z
N MET A 1 -16.05 -6.85 0.59
CA MET A 1 -15.77 -6.30 -0.73
C MET A 1 -15.78 -4.79 -0.58
N SER A 2 -14.58 -4.23 -0.49
CA SER A 2 -14.31 -2.81 -0.77
C SER A 2 -14.72 -2.54 -2.22
N GLY A 3 -15.45 -1.46 -2.48
CA GLY A 3 -15.74 -1.06 -3.86
C GLY A 3 -14.65 -0.13 -4.35
N HIS A 4 -13.88 -0.52 -5.36
CA HIS A 4 -12.91 0.34 -6.03
C HIS A 4 -13.45 0.78 -7.40
N VAL A 5 -13.19 2.04 -7.74
CA VAL A 5 -13.58 2.63 -9.03
C VAL A 5 -12.32 3.17 -9.69
N LEU A 6 -12.05 2.72 -10.91
CA LEU A 6 -11.03 3.32 -11.79
C LEU A 6 -11.66 4.51 -12.52
N VAL A 7 -11.11 5.70 -12.29
CA VAL A 7 -11.44 6.92 -13.03
C VAL A 7 -10.39 7.09 -14.13
N ILE A 8 -10.85 7.00 -15.38
CA ILE A 8 -10.04 7.30 -16.57
C ILE A 8 -10.40 8.72 -16.97
N GLY A 9 -9.48 9.65 -16.75
CA GLY A 9 -9.63 11.08 -17.01
C GLY A 9 -8.65 11.60 -18.08
N LEU A 10 -8.64 12.91 -18.27
CA LEU A 10 -7.58 13.60 -19.01
C LEU A 10 -6.52 14.08 -18.03
N ASP A 11 -5.27 14.09 -18.47
CA ASP A 11 -4.19 14.72 -17.71
C ASP A 11 -4.48 16.21 -17.52
N ASP A 12 -4.64 16.62 -16.25
CA ASP A 12 -4.88 18.01 -15.81
C ASP A 12 -3.68 18.93 -16.09
N HIS A 13 -2.53 18.40 -16.56
CA HIS A 13 -1.37 19.19 -16.98
C HIS A 13 -1.51 19.81 -18.38
N ARG A 14 -2.69 19.72 -19.01
CA ARG A 14 -2.96 20.41 -20.28
C ARG A 14 -3.01 21.93 -20.09
N PRO A 15 -2.15 22.72 -20.78
CA PRO A 15 -2.34 24.16 -20.86
C PRO A 15 -3.47 24.49 -21.84
N GLY A 16 -4.72 24.53 -21.37
CA GLY A 16 -5.84 25.10 -22.14
C GLY A 16 -7.23 24.58 -21.75
N PRO A 17 -8.30 25.36 -21.99
CA PRO A 17 -9.66 24.92 -21.71
C PRO A 17 -10.06 23.74 -22.61
N VAL A 18 -10.52 22.65 -22.00
CA VAL A 18 -11.16 21.53 -22.71
C VAL A 18 -12.50 22.03 -23.24
N HIS A 19 -12.68 22.02 -24.56
CA HIS A 19 -13.96 22.38 -25.16
C HIS A 19 -14.95 21.20 -25.00
N PRO A 20 -16.23 21.46 -24.69
CA PRO A 20 -17.25 20.40 -24.44
C PRO A 20 -17.57 19.51 -25.65
N GLU A 21 -16.91 19.74 -26.78
CA GLU A 21 -17.07 19.03 -28.06
C GLU A 21 -15.76 18.33 -28.50
N GLN A 22 -14.71 18.35 -27.66
CA GLN A 22 -13.52 17.53 -27.87
C GLN A 22 -13.82 16.07 -27.50
N HIS A 23 -14.18 15.29 -28.51
CA HIS A 23 -14.12 13.84 -28.45
C HIS A 23 -12.65 13.42 -28.29
N ILE A 24 -12.30 12.87 -27.13
CA ILE A 24 -11.01 12.21 -26.92
C ILE A 24 -11.20 10.77 -27.38
N PHE A 25 -10.58 10.42 -28.50
CA PHE A 25 -10.71 9.10 -29.09
C PHE A 25 -9.77 8.09 -28.40
N PRO A 26 -10.07 6.77 -28.50
CA PRO A 26 -9.22 5.70 -27.97
C PRO A 26 -7.73 5.82 -28.30
N GLU A 27 -7.36 6.44 -29.41
CA GLU A 27 -5.99 6.57 -29.92
C GLU A 27 -5.03 7.56 -29.22
N HIS A 28 -5.44 8.26 -28.15
CA HIS A 28 -4.55 9.13 -27.37
C HIS A 28 -4.35 8.65 -25.91
N PRO A 29 -3.78 7.44 -25.70
CA PRO A 29 -3.59 6.88 -24.35
C PRO A 29 -2.63 7.70 -23.48
N ASP A 30 -1.65 8.38 -24.09
CA ASP A 30 -0.65 9.21 -23.40
C ASP A 30 -1.25 10.51 -22.79
N GLU A 31 -2.48 10.87 -23.15
CA GLU A 31 -3.17 12.08 -22.66
C GLU A 31 -4.13 11.78 -21.50
N ARG A 32 -4.10 10.54 -20.99
CA ARG A 32 -5.02 10.06 -19.96
C ARG A 32 -4.34 9.99 -18.60
N ASP A 33 -5.15 10.24 -17.60
CA ASP A 33 -4.80 9.99 -16.20
C ASP A 33 -5.68 8.88 -15.63
N TYR A 34 -5.11 8.10 -14.72
CA TYR A 34 -5.72 6.91 -14.14
C TYR A 34 -5.70 7.05 -12.62
N THR A 35 -6.88 7.21 -12.02
CA THR A 35 -7.02 7.36 -10.57
C THR A 35 -7.92 6.27 -10.01
N ILE A 36 -7.47 5.59 -8.95
CA ILE A 36 -8.29 4.64 -8.21
C ILE A 36 -8.97 5.39 -7.05
N VAL A 37 -10.31 5.36 -7.05
CA VAL A 37 -11.13 5.91 -5.98
C VAL A 37 -11.71 4.77 -5.16
N CYS A 38 -11.44 4.77 -3.86
CA CYS A 38 -12.06 3.85 -2.93
C CYS A 38 -13.37 4.40 -2.39
N THR A 39 -14.43 3.61 -2.51
CA THR A 39 -15.77 4.00 -2.04
C THR A 39 -15.97 3.76 -0.53
N ASP A 40 -15.11 2.95 0.09
CA ASP A 40 -15.12 2.70 1.53
C ASP A 40 -13.69 2.46 2.08
N PRO A 41 -12.89 3.53 2.29
CA PRO A 41 -11.50 3.41 2.75
C PRO A 41 -11.36 2.81 4.15
N GLN A 42 -12.44 2.71 4.92
CA GLN A 42 -12.43 2.10 6.26
C GLN A 42 -12.57 0.58 6.21
N ARG A 43 -12.93 0.02 5.05
CA ARG A 43 -13.03 -1.42 4.82
C ARG A 43 -11.84 -2.03 4.10
N CYS A 44 -10.97 -1.21 3.51
CA CYS A 44 -9.71 -1.68 2.98
C CYS A 44 -8.81 -2.07 4.16
N GLU A 45 -8.44 -3.34 4.21
CA GLU A 45 -7.46 -3.85 5.16
C GLU A 45 -6.06 -3.80 4.52
N GLY A 46 -5.03 -3.67 5.34
CA GLY A 46 -3.66 -3.56 4.85
C GLY A 46 -2.68 -3.23 5.96
N TRP A 47 -1.42 -3.13 5.60
CA TRP A 47 -0.33 -2.83 6.52
C TRP A 47 0.52 -1.70 5.95
N THR A 48 1.08 -0.89 6.81
CA THR A 48 2.03 0.16 6.43
C THR A 48 3.20 0.18 7.41
N ALA A 49 4.36 0.62 6.95
CA ALA A 49 5.51 0.80 7.81
C ALA A 49 5.17 1.82 8.91
N CYS A 50 5.46 1.49 10.17
CA CYS A 50 5.36 2.47 11.23
C CYS A 50 6.53 3.48 11.09
N PRO A 51 6.26 4.80 11.05
CA PRO A 51 7.30 5.82 10.89
C PRO A 51 8.11 6.06 12.17
N GLU A 52 7.61 5.60 13.33
CA GLU A 52 8.26 5.80 14.62
C GLU A 52 9.36 4.76 14.85
N PRO A 53 10.47 5.12 15.53
CA PRO A 53 11.50 4.16 15.90
C PRO A 53 10.96 3.05 16.81
N HIS A 54 11.24 1.79 16.45
CA HIS A 54 10.95 0.64 17.30
C HIS A 54 12.07 0.47 18.32
N GLU A 55 11.88 1.03 19.52
CA GLU A 55 12.82 0.90 20.64
C GLU A 55 12.09 0.41 21.90
N PHE A 56 12.76 -0.45 22.67
CA PHE A 56 12.28 -0.89 23.98
C PHE A 56 13.47 -0.97 24.94
N ASP A 57 13.36 -0.31 26.09
CA ASP A 57 14.45 -0.14 27.07
C ASP A 57 15.78 0.36 26.47
N GLY A 58 15.71 1.25 25.48
CA GLY A 58 16.88 1.85 24.81
C GLY A 58 17.61 0.90 23.84
N ILE A 59 17.00 -0.24 23.51
CA ILE A 59 17.49 -1.17 22.50
C ILE A 59 16.59 -1.06 21.28
N SER A 60 17.19 -0.85 20.11
CA SER A 60 16.45 -0.81 18.84
C SER A 60 16.02 -2.20 18.40
N ALA A 61 14.74 -2.33 18.07
CA ALA A 61 14.12 -3.50 17.47
C ALA A 61 14.06 -3.42 15.93
N ALA A 62 14.71 -2.44 15.29
CA ALA A 62 14.61 -2.21 13.84
C ALA A 62 15.00 -3.43 12.97
N CYS A 63 15.88 -4.30 13.47
CA CYS A 63 16.31 -5.51 12.77
C CYS A 63 15.31 -6.68 12.89
N GLY A 64 14.25 -6.53 13.66
CA GLY A 64 13.20 -7.52 13.82
C GLY A 64 13.47 -8.57 14.88
N PRO A 65 12.62 -9.62 14.94
CA PRO A 65 12.59 -10.60 16.02
C PRO A 65 13.54 -11.80 15.82
N HIS A 66 13.98 -12.07 14.59
CA HIS A 66 14.62 -13.34 14.22
C HIS A 66 16.13 -13.26 14.01
N SER A 67 16.62 -12.14 13.48
CA SER A 67 18.03 -11.96 13.14
C SER A 67 18.42 -10.48 13.21
N CYS A 68 19.50 -10.13 13.92
CA CYS A 68 20.13 -8.83 13.73
C CYS A 68 21.26 -8.94 12.71
N ASP A 69 21.16 -8.19 11.60
CA ASP A 69 22.33 -7.83 10.80
C ASP A 69 22.80 -6.44 11.22
N CYS A 70 23.36 -6.38 12.42
CA CYS A 70 23.88 -5.17 13.03
C CYS A 70 25.23 -4.83 12.33
N PRO A 71 25.50 -3.57 11.94
CA PRO A 71 26.80 -3.21 11.34
C PRO A 71 27.97 -3.60 12.25
N ASP A 72 29.12 -3.96 11.66
CA ASP A 72 30.32 -4.36 12.40
C ASP A 72 30.64 -3.42 13.57
N GLY A 73 30.75 -3.97 14.77
CA GLY A 73 31.03 -3.22 16.01
C GLY A 73 29.80 -2.73 16.77
N HIS A 74 28.58 -2.93 16.26
CA HIS A 74 27.35 -2.70 17.00
C HIS A 74 26.92 -3.97 17.76
N PRO A 75 26.50 -3.85 19.04
CA PRO A 75 26.08 -5.02 19.80
C PRO A 75 24.77 -5.58 19.23
N ASN A 76 24.65 -6.91 19.18
CA ASN A 76 23.44 -7.61 18.76
C ASN A 76 22.23 -7.12 19.58
N CYS A 77 21.20 -6.61 18.91
CA CYS A 77 19.98 -6.12 19.55
C CYS A 77 19.06 -7.26 20.05
N LEU A 78 19.28 -8.49 19.59
CA LEU A 78 18.57 -9.69 20.03
C LEU A 78 19.21 -10.38 21.26
N GLY A 79 20.28 -9.77 21.80
CA GLY A 79 21.10 -10.38 22.83
C GLY A 79 21.94 -11.54 22.29
N GLU A 80 22.76 -12.12 23.16
CA GLU A 80 23.57 -13.30 22.83
C GLU A 80 23.03 -14.47 23.64
N GLY A 81 22.77 -15.60 22.97
CA GLY A 81 22.31 -16.81 23.64
C GLY A 81 23.35 -17.32 24.66
N PRO A 82 22.96 -18.17 25.61
CA PRO A 82 23.91 -18.80 26.52
C PRO A 82 24.91 -19.65 25.71
N GLY A 83 26.10 -19.12 25.45
CA GLY A 83 27.16 -19.80 24.69
C GLY A 83 28.09 -18.89 23.88
N GLU A 84 27.70 -17.64 23.58
CA GLU A 84 28.46 -16.74 22.69
C GLU A 84 29.22 -15.61 23.40
N GLY A 85 29.38 -15.69 24.73
CA GLY A 85 30.24 -14.77 25.49
C GLY A 85 29.56 -13.49 25.99
N GLY A 86 28.34 -13.18 25.55
CA GLY A 86 27.52 -12.10 26.06
C GLY A 86 26.48 -12.57 27.07
N ASN A 87 26.38 -11.84 28.18
CA ASN A 87 25.38 -12.09 29.23
C ASN A 87 24.15 -11.18 29.06
N ARG A 88 23.75 -10.90 27.81
CA ARG A 88 22.59 -10.04 27.54
C ARG A 88 21.33 -10.89 27.41
N PRO A 89 20.28 -10.63 28.21
CA PRO A 89 19.02 -11.33 28.05
C PRO A 89 18.45 -11.04 26.65
N ARG A 90 17.70 -12.02 26.12
CA ARG A 90 16.93 -11.81 24.90
C ARG A 90 15.89 -10.71 25.13
N PRO A 91 15.69 -9.79 24.18
CA PRO A 91 14.67 -8.76 24.31
C PRO A 91 13.26 -9.36 24.27
N PRO A 92 12.23 -8.62 24.72
CA PRO A 92 10.87 -9.12 24.79
C PRO A 92 10.21 -9.33 23.42
N TRP A 93 10.70 -8.69 22.35
CA TRP A 93 10.23 -8.92 20.97
C TRP A 93 10.96 -10.07 20.28
N PHE A 94 11.94 -10.72 20.92
CA PHE A 94 12.67 -11.85 20.35
C PHE A 94 11.70 -12.99 19.99
N ASP A 95 11.78 -13.50 18.77
CA ASP A 95 10.93 -14.61 18.27
C ASP A 95 9.43 -14.31 18.37
N GLN A 96 9.04 -13.03 18.26
CA GLN A 96 7.65 -12.57 18.20
C GLN A 96 7.37 -11.93 16.85
N GLU A 97 6.37 -12.43 16.13
CA GLU A 97 5.88 -11.77 14.91
C GLU A 97 5.00 -10.56 15.22
N GLU A 98 4.47 -10.46 16.45
CA GLU A 98 3.67 -9.34 16.91
C GLU A 98 4.24 -8.75 18.20
N PHE A 99 4.41 -7.42 18.24
CA PHE A 99 4.88 -6.75 19.44
C PHE A 99 4.31 -5.33 19.56
N ASP A 100 4.00 -4.92 20.79
CA ASP A 100 3.48 -3.58 21.07
C ASP A 100 4.63 -2.59 21.22
N PHE A 101 4.79 -1.71 20.23
CA PHE A 101 5.64 -0.53 20.34
C PHE A 101 4.76 0.70 20.51
N HIS A 102 5.16 1.62 21.41
CA HIS A 102 4.47 2.90 21.64
C HIS A 102 2.92 2.80 21.74
N GLY A 103 2.43 1.70 22.34
CA GLY A 103 1.00 1.45 22.56
C GLY A 103 0.21 0.95 21.35
N VAL A 104 0.89 0.56 20.27
CA VAL A 104 0.28 0.02 19.04
C VAL A 104 0.90 -1.35 18.73
N THR A 105 0.06 -2.34 18.44
CA THR A 105 0.52 -3.65 17.99
C THR A 105 1.11 -3.55 16.59
N HIS A 106 2.36 -3.98 16.46
CA HIS A 106 3.06 -4.09 15.18
C HIS A 106 3.17 -5.55 14.78
N THR A 107 3.15 -5.80 13.48
CA THR A 107 3.45 -7.10 12.88
C THR A 107 4.76 -7.01 12.11
N TRP A 108 5.71 -7.89 12.44
CA TRP A 108 6.95 -8.02 11.68
C TRP A 108 6.68 -8.63 10.30
N ARG A 109 7.21 -7.99 9.27
CA ARG A 109 7.13 -8.46 7.88
C ARG A 109 8.52 -8.46 7.28
N ASN A 110 8.99 -9.63 6.85
CA ASN A 110 10.31 -9.77 6.26
C ASN A 110 10.44 -8.85 5.02
N GLY A 111 11.51 -8.06 4.95
CA GLY A 111 11.71 -7.05 3.90
C GLY A 111 11.01 -5.70 4.13
N TRP A 112 10.06 -5.61 5.07
CA TRP A 112 9.27 -4.39 5.35
C TRP A 112 9.47 -3.83 6.76
N GLY A 113 9.93 -4.65 7.69
CA GLY A 113 10.15 -4.26 9.09
C GLY A 113 8.89 -4.41 9.94
N TRP A 114 8.79 -3.61 11.01
CA TRP A 114 7.60 -3.56 11.87
C TRP A 114 6.51 -2.69 11.24
N THR A 115 5.38 -3.32 10.92
CA THR A 115 4.24 -2.68 10.26
C THR A 115 3.05 -2.54 11.20
N VAL A 116 2.19 -1.56 10.94
CA VAL A 116 0.91 -1.34 11.65
C VAL A 116 -0.24 -1.45 10.67
N PRO A 117 -1.48 -1.71 11.14
CA PRO A 117 -2.65 -1.69 10.28
C PRO A 117 -2.76 -0.35 9.54
N TYR A 118 -2.79 -0.42 8.21
CA TYR A 118 -2.99 0.73 7.36
C TYR A 118 -4.45 1.20 7.44
N ARG A 119 -4.65 2.52 7.51
CA ARG A 119 -5.97 3.15 7.47
C ARG A 119 -6.07 3.99 6.20
N GLY A 120 -6.72 3.44 5.18
CA GLY A 120 -6.88 4.06 3.87
C GLY A 120 -7.10 3.01 2.79
N CYS A 121 -7.14 3.43 1.52
CA CYS A 121 -7.24 2.51 0.40
C CYS A 121 -5.86 1.98 0.00
N ILE A 122 -5.58 0.71 0.33
CA ILE A 122 -4.30 0.10 -0.04
C ILE A 122 -4.15 0.00 -1.56
N VAL A 123 -5.22 -0.33 -2.28
CA VAL A 123 -5.23 -0.47 -3.74
C VAL A 123 -4.87 0.85 -4.45
N ALA A 124 -5.30 2.00 -3.92
CA ALA A 124 -4.95 3.31 -4.46
C ALA A 124 -3.52 3.77 -4.06
N GLY A 125 -2.90 3.10 -3.10
CA GLY A 125 -1.58 3.44 -2.58
C GLY A 125 -0.44 2.57 -3.11
N ILE A 126 -0.73 1.59 -3.96
CA ILE A 126 0.24 0.68 -4.56
C ILE A 126 0.31 0.84 -6.08
N ASP A 127 1.40 0.36 -6.68
CA ASP A 127 1.56 0.27 -8.14
C ASP A 127 0.90 -1.03 -8.64
N ALA A 128 -0.43 -1.06 -8.63
CA ALA A 128 -1.20 -2.22 -9.08
C ALA A 128 -1.15 -2.39 -10.61
N GLU A 129 -1.22 -3.63 -11.09
CA GLU A 129 -1.30 -3.90 -12.53
C GLU A 129 -2.69 -3.53 -13.07
N TRP A 130 -2.71 -2.62 -14.04
CA TRP A 130 -3.94 -2.11 -14.65
C TRP A 130 -4.74 -3.19 -15.38
N PRO A 131 -6.08 -3.03 -15.49
CA PRO A 131 -6.89 -3.96 -16.27
C PRO A 131 -6.43 -4.10 -17.72
N GLU A 132 -6.57 -5.30 -18.28
CA GLU A 132 -6.36 -5.51 -19.71
C GLU A 132 -7.22 -4.52 -20.53
N GLN A 133 -6.65 -4.02 -21.63
CA GLN A 133 -7.31 -3.10 -22.56
C GLN A 133 -7.60 -1.70 -21.99
N ILE A 134 -7.01 -1.30 -20.86
CA ILE A 134 -7.18 0.06 -20.26
C ILE A 134 -6.98 1.20 -21.29
N GLU A 135 -6.04 1.07 -22.22
CA GLU A 135 -5.79 2.05 -23.29
C GLU A 135 -6.95 2.19 -24.28
N GLN A 136 -7.75 1.14 -24.44
CA GLN A 136 -8.91 1.08 -25.33
C GLN A 136 -10.22 1.43 -24.59
N THR A 137 -10.18 1.47 -23.25
CA THR A 137 -11.34 1.78 -22.42
C THR A 137 -11.69 3.27 -22.52
N PRO A 138 -12.98 3.62 -22.73
CA PRO A 138 -13.43 5.02 -22.73
C PRO A 138 -13.18 5.74 -21.40
N ILE A 139 -12.99 7.06 -21.49
CA ILE A 139 -13.01 7.98 -20.34
C ILE A 139 -14.30 7.78 -19.55
N GLY A 140 -14.19 7.74 -18.23
CA GLY A 140 -15.30 7.49 -17.33
C GLY A 140 -14.87 6.81 -16.04
N ALA A 141 -15.87 6.48 -15.23
CA ALA A 141 -15.71 5.77 -13.97
C ALA A 141 -16.14 4.31 -14.16
N TRP A 142 -15.26 3.38 -13.79
CA TRP A 142 -15.42 1.95 -14.02
C TRP A 142 -15.24 1.21 -12.71
N GLU A 143 -16.19 0.35 -12.35
CA GLU A 143 -16.03 -0.55 -11.21
C GLU A 143 -14.95 -1.59 -11.54
N ILE A 144 -14.06 -1.82 -10.57
CA ILE A 144 -12.95 -2.76 -10.69
C ILE A 144 -12.95 -3.74 -9.50
N ASP A 145 -12.39 -4.93 -9.74
CA ASP A 145 -12.11 -5.95 -8.74
C ASP A 145 -10.61 -6.07 -8.56
N GLU A 146 -10.19 -6.35 -7.32
CA GLU A 146 -8.80 -6.57 -6.95
C GLU A 146 -8.49 -8.06 -6.73
N GLU A 147 -7.42 -8.55 -7.36
CA GLU A 147 -6.86 -9.88 -7.09
C GLU A 147 -5.42 -9.73 -6.59
N TRP A 148 -5.20 -10.09 -5.32
CA TRP A 148 -3.88 -10.07 -4.69
C TRP A 148 -3.17 -11.41 -4.92
N VAL A 149 -2.00 -11.37 -5.54
CA VAL A 149 -1.14 -12.55 -5.74
C VAL A 149 -0.22 -12.76 -4.54
N ASP A 150 0.32 -11.67 -4.00
CA ASP A 150 1.07 -11.66 -2.75
C ASP A 150 0.88 -10.35 -1.97
N GLU A 151 1.82 -10.02 -1.06
CA GLU A 151 1.74 -8.84 -0.19
C GLU A 151 2.04 -7.52 -0.92
N SER A 152 2.56 -7.57 -2.15
CA SER A 152 2.96 -6.43 -2.96
C SER A 152 2.28 -6.39 -4.34
N ASP A 153 1.90 -7.54 -4.89
CA ASP A 153 1.39 -7.65 -6.26
C ASP A 153 -0.14 -7.78 -6.29
N CYS A 154 -0.80 -6.81 -6.95
CA CYS A 154 -2.25 -6.75 -7.13
C CYS A 154 -2.61 -6.53 -8.60
N TYR A 155 -3.54 -7.33 -9.10
CA TYR A 155 -4.10 -7.22 -10.44
C TYR A 155 -5.50 -6.63 -10.38
N LEU A 156 -5.81 -5.71 -11.29
CA LEU A 156 -7.12 -5.08 -11.40
C LEU A 156 -7.87 -5.64 -12.60
N SER A 157 -9.18 -5.82 -12.46
CA SER A 157 -10.06 -6.21 -13.57
C SER A 157 -11.38 -5.46 -13.53
N PHE A 158 -12.03 -5.23 -14.67
CA PHE A 158 -13.35 -4.59 -14.69
C PHE A 158 -14.45 -5.56 -14.21
N THR A 159 -15.29 -5.15 -13.27
CA THR A 159 -16.37 -6.00 -12.72
C THR A 159 -17.63 -6.04 -13.60
N THR A 160 -17.83 -5.03 -14.46
CA THR A 160 -19.01 -4.91 -15.33
C THR A 160 -18.67 -4.52 -16.77
N ALA A 161 -19.59 -4.83 -17.69
CA ALA A 161 -19.72 -4.15 -18.99
C ALA A 161 -20.15 -2.65 -18.78
N PRO A 162 -20.17 -1.77 -19.80
CA PRO A 162 -19.89 -0.31 -19.75
C PRO A 162 -20.71 0.56 -18.75
N PRO A 163 -20.25 1.80 -18.44
CA PRO A 163 -20.25 2.35 -17.08
C PRO A 163 -21.62 2.77 -16.54
N THR A 164 -21.76 2.65 -15.22
CA THR A 164 -22.77 3.34 -14.42
C THR A 164 -22.39 4.82 -14.37
N ALA A 165 -23.30 5.72 -14.77
CA ALA A 165 -23.05 7.16 -14.72
C ALA A 165 -22.73 7.60 -13.27
N VAL A 166 -21.51 8.07 -13.03
CA VAL A 166 -21.12 8.68 -11.75
C VAL A 166 -21.36 10.18 -11.84
N ASP A 167 -22.18 10.69 -10.93
CA ASP A 167 -22.39 12.13 -10.79
C ASP A 167 -21.17 12.75 -10.10
N LEU A 168 -20.31 13.37 -10.93
CA LEU A 168 -19.08 14.07 -10.52
C LEU A 168 -19.33 15.21 -9.52
N ALA A 169 -20.59 15.58 -9.24
CA ALA A 169 -20.93 16.57 -8.23
C ALA A 169 -20.78 16.10 -6.77
N THR A 170 -20.52 14.81 -6.53
CA THR A 170 -20.53 14.23 -5.17
C THR A 170 -19.15 13.91 -4.59
N VAL A 171 -18.08 14.17 -5.34
CA VAL A 171 -16.69 13.98 -4.89
C VAL A 171 -16.10 15.34 -4.53
N VAL A 172 -16.47 15.86 -3.36
CA VAL A 172 -15.84 17.03 -2.71
C VAL A 172 -15.70 16.76 -1.22
#